data_AF-A0A0F9RFB4-F1
#
_entry.id   AF-A0A0F9RFB4-F1
#
_cell.length_a   1.000
_cell.length_b   1.000
_cell.length_c   1.000
_cell.angle_alpha   90.00
_cell.angle_beta   90.00
_cell.angle_gamma   90.00
#
_symmetry.space_group_name_H-M   'P 1'
#
loop_
_entity.id
_entity.type
_entity.pdbx_description
1 polymer ?
#
loop_
_entity_poly.entity_id
_entity_poly.type
_entity_poly.pdbx_seq_one_letter_code
_entity_poly.pdbx_strand_id
1 'polypeptide(L)'
;MSEQTPVKARWNTGATDDEGKAVYAETEVSFDFGATTAEAVKSFGEEAVFSNYFSAAKIQLQNAVRVHGLAGVAPEDIAGKLTDWVPGQKTRVTADPLAIMKQRYAAASTEAEKESILKDIMGVS
;
A
#
# COMPACT_ATOMS: atom_id res chain seq x y z
N MET A 1 26.52 -17.81 -0.37
CA MET A 1 26.72 -16.88 -1.50
C MET A 1 25.64 -15.84 -1.37
N SER A 2 25.98 -14.55 -1.34
CA SER A 2 24.96 -13.52 -1.21
C SER A 2 24.19 -13.36 -2.51
N GLU A 3 22.86 -13.28 -2.44
CA GLU A 3 21.99 -13.10 -3.60
C GLU A 3 21.92 -11.61 -3.94
N GLN A 4 22.34 -11.24 -5.16
CA GLN A 4 22.16 -9.89 -5.64
C GLN A 4 20.68 -9.66 -5.96
N THR A 5 20.10 -8.61 -5.38
CA THR A 5 18.73 -8.21 -5.63
C THR A 5 18.71 -7.20 -6.78
N PRO A 6 18.03 -7.50 -7.91
CA PRO A 6 17.86 -6.54 -8.98
C PRO A 6 16.85 -5.46 -8.57
N VAL A 7 17.26 -4.19 -8.67
CA VAL A 7 16.43 -3.03 -8.41
C VAL A 7 16.18 -2.30 -9.71
N LYS A 8 14.91 -2.27 -10.13
CA LYS A 8 14.46 -1.53 -11.31
C LYS A 8 14.05 -0.11 -10.90
N ALA A 9 14.58 0.87 -11.60
CA ALA A 9 14.20 2.27 -11.45
C ALA A 9 13.71 2.83 -12.79
N ARG A 10 12.61 3.57 -12.75
CA ARG A 10 12.05 4.30 -13.89
C ARG A 10 11.76 5.73 -13.47
N TRP A 11 12.18 6.70 -14.27
CA TRP A 11 11.93 8.12 -14.01
C TRP A 11 11.53 8.85 -15.29
N ASN A 12 10.72 9.90 -15.13
CA ASN A 12 10.37 10.80 -16.22
C ASN A 12 11.60 11.63 -16.59
N THR A 13 11.96 11.67 -17.87
CA THR A 13 13.13 12.42 -18.34
C THR A 13 12.86 13.92 -18.49
N GLY A 14 11.59 14.34 -18.38
CA GLY A 14 11.14 15.70 -18.66
C GLY A 14 11.01 15.98 -20.16
N ALA A 15 11.36 15.03 -21.02
CA ALA A 15 11.15 15.10 -22.45
C ALA A 15 9.78 14.55 -22.84
N THR A 16 9.31 14.98 -23.99
CA THR A 16 8.05 14.56 -24.58
C THR A 16 8.34 13.99 -25.96
N ASP A 17 7.68 12.89 -26.34
CA ASP A 17 7.78 12.32 -27.68
C ASP A 17 6.98 13.14 -28.71
N ASP A 18 7.05 12.72 -29.97
CA ASP A 18 6.37 13.39 -31.09
C ASP A 18 4.82 13.37 -30.95
N GLU A 19 4.27 12.54 -30.06
CA GLU A 19 2.85 12.45 -29.76
C GLU A 19 2.45 13.27 -28.52
N GLY A 20 3.38 14.01 -27.91
CA GLY A 20 3.11 14.78 -26.71
C GLY A 20 3.04 13.93 -25.43
N LYS A 21 3.51 12.68 -25.44
CA LYS A 21 3.58 11.81 -24.26
C LYS A 21 4.93 11.92 -23.57
N ALA A 22 4.92 11.85 -22.23
CA ALA A 22 6.13 11.91 -21.43
C ALA A 22 7.04 10.70 -21.72
N VAL A 23 8.32 10.99 -21.98
CA VAL A 23 9.36 10.00 -22.16
C VAL A 23 9.91 9.58 -20.80
N TYR A 24 10.13 8.29 -20.63
CA TYR A 24 10.69 7.72 -19.41
C TYR A 24 11.98 6.98 -19.72
N ALA A 25 12.95 7.15 -18.83
CA ALA A 25 14.14 6.31 -18.80
C ALA A 25 13.96 5.21 -17.75
N GLU A 26 14.59 4.08 -17.99
CA GLU A 26 14.63 2.95 -17.06
C GLU A 26 16.03 2.37 -16.94
N THR A 27 16.35 1.84 -15.77
CA THR A 27 17.60 1.13 -15.51
C THR A 27 17.38 0.03 -14.48
N GLU A 28 18.28 -0.94 -14.47
CA GLU A 28 18.31 -2.03 -13.49
C GLU A 28 19.70 -2.10 -12.88
N VAL A 29 19.76 -2.05 -11.54
CA VAL A 29 21.01 -2.17 -10.77
C VAL A 29 20.89 -3.35 -9.85
N SER A 30 21.86 -4.25 -9.89
CA SER A 30 21.97 -5.36 -8.94
C SER A 30 22.72 -4.90 -7.70
N PHE A 31 22.12 -5.09 -6.52
CA PHE A 31 22.73 -4.71 -5.25
C PHE A 31 22.57 -5.83 -4.22
N ASP A 32 23.58 -6.01 -3.37
CA ASP A 32 23.59 -7.01 -2.31
C ASP A 32 23.14 -6.37 -0.99
N PHE A 33 21.90 -6.65 -0.58
CA PHE A 33 21.35 -6.22 0.71
C PHE A 33 21.61 -7.22 1.85
N GLY A 34 22.25 -8.36 1.56
CA GLY A 34 22.30 -9.52 2.45
C GLY A 34 21.00 -10.34 2.42
N ALA A 35 21.11 -11.63 2.75
CA ALA A 35 19.99 -12.56 2.78
C ALA A 35 19.32 -12.64 4.17
N THR A 36 19.95 -12.08 5.20
CA THR A 36 19.46 -12.12 6.59
C THR A 36 19.64 -10.79 7.30
N THR A 37 18.88 -10.58 8.38
CA THR A 37 19.06 -9.41 9.26
C THR A 37 20.49 -9.32 9.80
N ALA A 38 21.11 -10.44 10.15
CA ALA A 38 22.48 -10.47 10.66
C ALA A 38 23.49 -10.00 9.60
N GLU A 39 23.32 -10.40 8.35
CA GLU A 39 24.16 -9.95 7.23
C GLU A 39 23.93 -8.46 6.93
N ALA A 40 22.69 -8.00 6.92
CA ALA A 40 22.37 -6.58 6.74
C ALA A 40 22.99 -5.72 7.85
N VAL A 41 22.88 -6.15 9.11
CA VAL A 41 23.49 -5.45 10.26
C VAL A 41 25.02 -5.45 10.15
N LYS A 42 25.63 -6.56 9.71
CA LYS A 42 27.07 -6.64 9.47
C LYS A 42 27.53 -5.69 8.36
N SER A 43 26.76 -5.56 7.28
CA SER A 43 27.11 -4.76 6.11
C SER A 43 26.82 -3.26 6.28
N PHE A 44 25.74 -2.90 6.98
CA PHE A 44 25.22 -1.53 7.02
C PHE A 44 25.15 -0.92 8.43
N GLY A 45 25.36 -1.72 9.47
CA GLY A 45 25.23 -1.30 10.87
C GLY A 45 23.80 -1.40 11.41
N GLU A 46 23.72 -1.60 12.73
CA GLU A 46 22.45 -1.81 13.44
C GLU A 46 21.51 -0.60 13.32
N GLU A 47 22.04 0.60 13.50
CA GLU A 47 21.27 1.85 13.45
C GLU A 47 20.60 2.05 12.08
N ALA A 48 21.34 1.85 10.99
CA ALA A 48 20.81 2.01 9.64
C ALA A 48 19.71 0.99 9.33
N VAL A 49 19.92 -0.28 9.70
CA VAL A 49 18.92 -1.35 9.51
C VAL A 49 17.67 -1.07 10.33
N PHE A 50 17.83 -0.71 11.61
CA PHE A 50 16.70 -0.41 12.49
C PHE A 50 15.93 0.83 12.04
N SER A 51 16.62 1.91 11.66
CA SER A 51 16.00 3.16 11.20
C SER A 51 15.14 2.94 9.94
N ASN A 52 15.65 2.15 8.99
CA ASN A 52 14.90 1.80 7.78
C ASN A 52 13.67 0.92 8.10
N TYR A 53 13.85 -0.09 8.95
CA TYR A 53 12.73 -0.91 9.44
C TYR A 53 11.64 -0.05 10.10
N PHE A 54 12.04 0.82 11.03
CA PHE A 54 11.12 1.66 11.79
C PHE A 54 10.36 2.63 10.88
N SER A 55 11.06 3.22 9.91
CA SER A 55 10.45 4.12 8.92
C SER A 55 9.42 3.39 8.06
N ALA A 56 9.73 2.18 7.57
CA ALA A 56 8.80 1.36 6.81
C ALA A 56 7.57 0.95 7.64
N ALA A 57 7.79 0.52 8.88
CA ALA A 57 6.72 0.16 9.81
C ALA A 57 5.77 1.34 10.08
N LYS A 58 6.31 2.56 10.27
CA LYS A 58 5.51 3.77 10.45
C LYS A 58 4.60 4.07 9.26
N ILE A 59 5.10 3.93 8.02
CA ILE A 59 4.30 4.12 6.81
C ILE A 59 3.17 3.10 6.72
N GLN A 60 3.45 1.83 7.05
CA GLN A 60 2.44 0.78 7.07
C GLN A 60 1.34 1.06 8.12
N LEU A 61 1.73 1.50 9.32
CA LEU A 61 0.77 1.87 10.37
C LEU A 61 -0.09 3.06 9.94
N GLN A 62 0.51 4.10 9.34
CA GLN A 62 -0.25 5.22 8.79
C GLN A 62 -1.26 4.77 7.73
N ASN A 63 -0.91 3.79 6.89
CA ASN A 63 -1.86 3.22 5.95
C ASN A 63 -3.01 2.50 6.66
N ALA A 64 -2.74 1.72 7.70
CA ALA A 64 -3.77 1.05 8.49
C ALA A 64 -4.74 2.06 9.15
N VAL A 65 -4.20 3.15 9.71
CA VAL A 65 -5.01 4.28 10.24
C VAL A 65 -5.92 4.86 9.15
N ARG A 66 -5.38 5.14 7.96
CA ARG A 66 -6.17 5.67 6.84
C ARG A 66 -7.29 4.72 6.40
N VAL A 67 -7.01 3.41 6.35
CA VAL A 67 -8.02 2.41 6.00
C VAL A 67 -9.18 2.42 7.00
N HIS A 68 -8.90 2.48 8.31
CA HIS A 68 -9.97 2.57 9.32
C HIS A 68 -10.74 3.90 9.26
N GLY A 69 -10.05 5.02 9.02
CA GLY A 69 -10.70 6.31 8.83
C GLY A 69 -11.65 6.32 7.62
N LEU A 70 -11.23 5.75 6.48
CA LEU A 70 -12.08 5.60 5.29
C LEU A 70 -13.25 4.62 5.51
N ALA A 71 -13.08 3.65 6.41
CA ALA A 71 -14.15 2.75 6.82
C ALA A 71 -15.16 3.40 7.79
N GLY A 72 -14.97 4.66 8.18
CA GLY A 72 -15.88 5.41 9.04
C GLY A 72 -15.65 5.22 10.55
N VAL A 73 -14.50 4.67 10.95
CA VAL A 73 -14.12 4.58 12.37
C VAL A 73 -13.78 5.99 12.87
N ALA A 74 -14.35 6.39 14.02
CA ALA A 74 -14.05 7.66 14.64
C ALA A 74 -12.55 7.74 15.03
N PRO A 75 -11.87 8.89 14.85
CA PRO A 75 -10.43 9.02 15.11
C PRO A 75 -9.98 8.51 16.48
N GLU A 76 -10.77 8.77 17.52
CA GLU A 76 -10.55 8.35 18.90
C GLU A 76 -10.57 6.82 19.09
N ASP A 77 -11.29 6.09 18.24
CA ASP A 77 -11.45 4.63 18.33
C ASP A 77 -10.40 3.86 17.51
N ILE A 78 -9.71 4.54 16.58
CA ILE A 78 -8.76 3.89 15.66
C ILE A 78 -7.60 3.22 16.43
N ALA A 79 -7.11 3.85 17.50
CA ALA A 79 -6.04 3.27 18.32
C ALA A 79 -6.44 1.91 18.91
N GLY A 80 -7.70 1.78 19.34
CA GLY A 80 -8.25 0.50 19.84
C GLY A 80 -8.38 -0.56 18.75
N LYS A 81 -8.57 -0.17 17.48
CA LYS A 81 -8.58 -1.11 16.34
C LYS A 81 -7.19 -1.60 15.95
N LEU A 82 -6.14 -0.90 16.36
CA LEU A 82 -4.75 -1.17 16.00
C LEU A 82 -3.89 -1.67 17.17
N THR A 83 -4.51 -2.02 18.31
CA THR A 83 -3.77 -2.46 19.51
C THR A 83 -2.93 -3.72 19.24
N ASP A 84 -3.46 -4.65 18.46
CA ASP A 84 -2.77 -5.90 18.08
C ASP A 84 -2.03 -5.79 16.74
N TRP A 85 -1.85 -4.58 16.21
CA TRP A 85 -1.18 -4.40 14.93
C TRP A 85 0.31 -4.71 15.06
N VAL A 86 0.82 -5.54 14.14
CA VAL A 86 2.23 -5.93 14.06
C VAL A 86 2.78 -5.59 12.68
N PRO A 87 3.93 -4.89 12.59
CA PRO A 87 4.59 -4.61 11.31
C PRO A 87 4.81 -5.88 10.47
N GLY A 88 4.57 -5.78 9.15
CA GLY A 88 4.78 -6.90 8.22
C GLY A 88 3.76 -8.03 8.30
N GLN A 89 2.88 -8.07 9.31
CA GLN A 89 1.74 -8.98 9.26
C GLN A 89 0.71 -8.45 8.27
N LYS A 90 0.35 -9.27 7.28
CA LYS A 90 -0.81 -9.00 6.45
C LYS A 90 -2.04 -9.18 7.33
N THR A 91 -2.61 -8.08 7.81
CA THR A 91 -3.98 -8.11 8.33
C THR A 91 -4.84 -8.65 7.20
N ARG A 92 -5.44 -9.84 7.38
CA ARG A 92 -6.48 -10.31 6.44
C ARG A 92 -7.55 -9.23 6.47
N VAL A 93 -7.62 -8.44 5.41
CA VAL A 93 -8.75 -7.55 5.20
C VAL A 93 -9.91 -8.47 4.84
N THR A 94 -10.57 -9.02 5.86
CA THR A 94 -11.97 -9.45 5.74
C THR A 94 -12.79 -8.17 5.63
N ALA A 95 -12.61 -7.46 4.53
CA ALA A 95 -13.58 -6.50 4.07
C ALA A 95 -14.85 -7.31 3.82
N ASP A 96 -15.86 -7.13 4.65
CA ASP A 96 -17.20 -7.62 4.33
C ASP A 96 -17.60 -6.99 2.99
N PRO A 97 -17.70 -7.77 1.90
CA PRO A 97 -18.01 -7.24 0.58
C PRO A 97 -19.33 -6.46 0.60
N LEU A 98 -20.27 -6.89 1.45
CA LEU A 98 -21.57 -6.24 1.59
C LEU A 98 -21.44 -4.88 2.28
N ALA A 99 -20.55 -4.74 3.27
CA ALA A 99 -20.28 -3.47 3.93
C ALA A 99 -19.62 -2.46 2.97
N ILE A 100 -18.68 -2.92 2.13
CA ILE A 100 -18.08 -2.09 1.08
C ILE A 100 -19.14 -1.64 0.07
N MET A 101 -19.99 -2.55 -0.40
CA MET A 101 -21.04 -2.22 -1.36
C MET A 101 -22.08 -1.25 -0.77
N LYS A 102 -22.42 -1.39 0.52
CA LYS A 102 -23.28 -0.43 1.24
C LYS A 102 -22.65 0.95 1.33
N GLN A 103 -21.35 1.05 1.60
CA GLN A 103 -20.64 2.34 1.60
C GLN A 103 -20.65 2.98 0.20
N ARG A 104 -20.39 2.20 -0.86
CA ARG A 104 -20.46 2.69 -2.24
C ARG A 104 -21.86 3.18 -2.60
N TYR A 105 -22.90 2.48 -2.17
CA TYR A 105 -24.29 2.89 -2.37
C TYR A 105 -24.63 4.20 -1.63
N ALA A 106 -24.19 4.33 -0.38
CA ALA A 106 -24.40 5.54 0.41
C ALA A 106 -23.63 6.77 -0.13
N ALA A 107 -22.48 6.55 -0.77
CA ALA A 107 -21.64 7.59 -1.36
C ALA A 107 -22.03 7.96 -2.81
N ALA A 108 -22.94 7.22 -3.45
CA ALA A 108 -23.36 7.48 -4.82
C ALA A 108 -24.22 8.75 -4.89
N SER A 109 -23.85 9.67 -5.78
CA SER A 109 -24.50 10.98 -5.90
C SER A 109 -25.67 10.98 -6.88
N THR A 110 -25.76 9.95 -7.72
CA THR A 110 -26.79 9.81 -8.75
C THR A 110 -27.59 8.53 -8.58
N GLU A 111 -28.85 8.57 -8.98
CA GLU A 111 -29.72 7.38 -8.96
C GLU A 111 -29.24 6.30 -9.94
N ALA A 112 -28.62 6.68 -11.06
CA ALA A 112 -28.03 5.73 -12.01
C ALA A 112 -26.85 4.95 -11.42
N GLU A 113 -25.99 5.60 -10.61
CA GLU A 113 -24.92 4.91 -9.90
C GLU A 113 -25.44 3.99 -8.81
N LYS A 114 -26.46 4.43 -8.05
CA LYS A 114 -27.11 3.60 -7.04
C LYS A 114 -27.74 2.36 -7.65
N GLU A 115 -28.39 2.50 -8.80
CA GLU A 115 -29.04 1.40 -9.51
C GLU A 115 -28.03 0.40 -10.09
N SER A 116 -26.90 0.90 -10.61
CA SER A 116 -25.77 0.07 -11.03
C SER A 116 -25.18 -0.74 -9.87
N ILE A 117 -24.93 -0.09 -8.72
CA ILE A 117 -24.42 -0.75 -7.52
C ILE A 117 -25.45 -1.78 -6.98
N LEU A 118 -26.75 -1.50 -7.08
CA LEU A 118 -27.79 -2.43 -6.64
C LEU A 118 -27.87 -3.67 -7.54
N LYS A 119 -27.68 -3.52 -8.86
CA LYS A 119 -27.60 -4.65 -9.80
C LYS A 119 -26.40 -5.55 -9.51
N ASP A 120 -25.24 -4.94 -9.21
CA ASP A 120 -24.04 -5.66 -8.78
C ASP A 120 -24.28 -6.46 -7.48
N ILE A 121 -25.03 -5.88 -6.53
CA ILE A 121 -25.41 -6.57 -5.26
C ILE A 121 -26.38 -7.73 -5.51
N MET A 122 -27.32 -7.58 -6.44
CA MET A 122 -28.33 -8.61 -6.75
C MET A 122 -27.83 -9.69 -7.70
N GLY A 123 -26.61 -9.56 -8.26
CA GLY A 123 -26.05 -10.53 -9.20
C GLY A 123 -26.78 -10.58 -10.54
N VAL A 124 -27.49 -9.52 -10.89
CA VAL A 124 -28.22 -9.39 -12.17
C VAL A 124 -27.41 -8.45 -13.06
N SER A 125 -26.36 -9.00 -13.67
CA SER A 125 -25.55 -8.33 -14.70
C SER A 125 -26.28 -8.25 -16.03
#